data_AF-A0A1H1XCY1-F1
#
_entry.id   AF-A0A1H1XCY1-F1
#
_cell.length_a   1.000
_cell.length_b   1.000
_cell.length_c   1.000
_cell.angle_alpha   90.00
_cell.angle_beta   90.00
_cell.angle_gamma   90.00
#
_symmetry.space_group_name_H-M   'P 1'
#
loop_
_entity.id
_entity.type
_entity.pdbx_description
1 polymer ?
#
loop_
_entity_poly.entity_id
_entity_poly.type
_entity_poly.pdbx_seq_one_letter_code
_entity_poly.pdbx_strand_id
1 'polypeptide(L)'
;MTQDVELTLTQDEALVVYDWLTRFNLADGAVDHHAERRVLWDLESALESKLTAPLSERYPQLLAAARDRVQGRADESSRETVASPTRRLLASADLPDGFVYPPLFLRVVELGLVELEPWSILHGEQLINRVRGIRDRYPQRKLVPFARRVDRDDVACFDLATTASTVRIIEDFGEPGFELFESYDDFAGWLHAAVQDLIEFEE
;
A
#
# COMPACT_ATOMS: atom_id res chain seq x y z
N MET A 1 9.63 -32.07 -3.24
CA MET A 1 11.01 -31.58 -3.03
C MET A 1 10.90 -30.51 -1.96
N THR A 2 11.58 -30.68 -0.84
CA THR A 2 11.60 -29.66 0.22
C THR A 2 12.60 -28.59 -0.22
N GLN A 3 12.13 -27.36 -0.42
CA GLN A 3 13.00 -26.20 -0.61
C GLN A 3 13.11 -25.50 0.74
N ASP A 4 14.34 -25.36 1.25
CA ASP A 4 14.59 -24.68 2.50
C ASP A 4 14.66 -23.17 2.27
N VAL A 5 14.09 -22.39 3.20
CA VAL A 5 14.13 -20.93 3.20
C VAL A 5 14.99 -20.47 4.38
N GLU A 6 16.05 -19.72 4.12
CA GLU A 6 16.91 -19.15 5.17
C GLU A 6 16.42 -17.76 5.56
N LEU A 7 16.10 -17.58 6.85
CA LEU A 7 15.75 -16.28 7.44
C LEU A 7 16.91 -15.80 8.33
N THR A 8 17.48 -14.64 8.00
CA THR A 8 18.51 -14.00 8.83
C THR A 8 17.89 -12.82 9.57
N LEU A 9 17.99 -12.82 10.90
CA LEU A 9 17.51 -11.75 11.77
C LEU A 9 18.67 -11.14 12.54
N THR A 10 18.62 -9.83 12.75
CA THR A 10 19.46 -9.16 13.75
C THR A 10 19.06 -9.60 15.16
N GLN A 11 19.93 -9.35 16.13
CA GLN A 11 19.65 -9.71 17.51
C GLN A 11 18.41 -8.99 18.07
N ASP A 12 18.17 -7.74 17.66
CA ASP A 12 16.99 -6.98 18.09
C ASP A 12 15.70 -7.49 17.43
N GLU A 13 15.73 -7.82 16.13
CA GLU A 13 14.59 -8.41 15.42
C GLU A 13 14.22 -9.78 16.00
N ALA A 14 15.22 -10.63 16.25
CA ALA A 14 15.04 -11.93 16.88
C ALA A 14 14.35 -11.80 18.25
N LEU A 15 14.76 -10.82 19.06
CA LEU A 15 14.17 -10.57 20.37
C LEU A 15 12.71 -10.12 20.29
N VAL A 16 12.38 -9.26 19.32
CA VAL A 16 11.00 -8.78 19.11
C VAL A 16 10.08 -9.89 18.62
N VAL A 17 10.54 -10.69 17.65
CA VAL A 17 9.75 -11.83 17.13
C VAL A 17 9.55 -12.89 18.20
N TYR A 18 10.59 -13.20 18.99
CA TYR A 18 10.47 -14.13 20.11
C TYR A 18 9.41 -13.67 21.12
N ASP A 19 9.46 -12.40 21.57
CA ASP A 19 8.47 -11.87 22.50
C ASP A 19 7.03 -11.96 21.96
N TRP A 20 6.85 -11.69 20.67
CA TRP A 20 5.56 -11.83 20.02
C TRP A 20 5.11 -13.29 19.96
N LEU A 21 5.97 -14.22 19.55
CA LEU A 21 5.66 -15.65 19.49
C LEU A 21 5.24 -16.20 20.85
N THR A 22 5.97 -15.85 21.92
CA THR A 22 5.61 -16.29 23.27
C THR A 22 4.26 -15.73 23.71
N ARG A 23 3.98 -14.43 23.48
CA ARG A 23 2.67 -13.85 23.79
C ARG A 23 1.54 -14.44 22.95
N PHE A 24 1.83 -14.75 21.70
CA PHE A 24 0.88 -15.33 20.76
C PHE A 24 0.55 -16.78 21.13
N ASN A 25 1.54 -17.59 21.51
CA ASN A 25 1.34 -18.96 21.98
C ASN A 25 0.59 -19.06 23.32
N LEU A 26 0.64 -17.99 24.13
CA LEU A 26 -0.14 -17.86 25.36
C LEU A 26 -1.60 -17.40 25.13
N ALA A 27 -1.93 -16.90 23.93
CA ALA A 27 -3.28 -16.45 23.60
C ALA A 27 -4.10 -17.61 23.01
N ASP A 28 -5.20 -17.97 23.68
CA ASP A 28 -6.10 -19.02 23.22
C ASP A 28 -6.84 -18.61 21.93
N GLY A 29 -6.96 -19.55 20.98
CA GLY A 29 -7.81 -19.43 19.79
C GLY A 29 -7.24 -18.63 18.61
N ALA A 30 -5.94 -18.27 18.63
CA ALA A 30 -5.32 -17.45 17.58
C ALA A 30 -4.83 -18.22 16.35
N VAL A 31 -4.96 -19.56 16.31
CA VAL A 31 -4.43 -20.42 15.25
C VAL A 31 -5.46 -21.46 14.82
N ASP A 32 -5.79 -21.47 13.53
CA ASP A 32 -6.86 -22.28 12.96
C ASP A 32 -6.37 -23.69 12.55
N HIS A 33 -5.09 -23.83 12.18
CA HIS A 33 -4.54 -25.08 11.65
C HIS A 33 -3.37 -25.64 12.48
N HIS A 34 -3.30 -26.98 12.62
CA HIS A 34 -2.22 -27.65 13.36
C HIS A 34 -0.81 -27.38 12.76
N ALA A 35 -0.73 -27.22 11.45
CA ALA A 35 0.55 -26.90 10.79
C ALA A 35 1.10 -25.52 11.20
N GLU A 36 0.23 -24.53 11.38
CA GLU A 36 0.64 -23.18 11.83
C GLU A 36 1.21 -23.26 13.25
N ARG A 37 0.54 -23.98 14.15
CA ARG A 37 1.03 -24.21 15.53
C ARG A 37 2.41 -24.87 15.52
N ARG A 38 2.61 -25.83 14.63
CA ARG A 38 3.89 -26.54 14.49
C ARG A 38 5.01 -25.60 14.04
N VAL A 39 4.78 -24.81 13.00
CA VAL A 39 5.76 -23.86 12.47
C VAL A 39 6.11 -22.79 13.50
N LEU A 40 5.11 -22.22 14.18
CA LEU A 40 5.34 -21.20 15.21
C LEU A 40 6.15 -21.75 16.40
N TRP A 41 5.88 -23.00 16.81
CA TRP A 41 6.65 -23.65 17.86
C TRP A 41 8.09 -23.96 17.43
N ASP A 42 8.30 -24.40 16.19
CA ASP A 42 9.64 -24.64 15.65
C ASP A 42 10.45 -23.33 15.58
N LEU A 43 9.80 -22.22 15.20
CA LEU A 43 10.41 -20.87 15.20
C LEU A 43 10.74 -20.38 16.61
N GLU A 44 9.82 -20.50 17.57
CA GLU A 44 10.07 -20.13 18.97
C GLU A 44 11.26 -20.91 19.53
N SER A 45 11.28 -22.24 19.32
CA SER A 45 12.37 -23.11 19.76
C SER A 45 13.72 -22.74 19.13
N ALA A 46 13.72 -22.41 17.84
CA ALA A 46 14.93 -21.98 17.15
C ALA A 46 15.47 -20.67 17.73
N LEU A 47 14.61 -19.70 18.01
CA LEU A 47 14.98 -18.41 18.61
C LEU A 47 15.43 -18.56 20.07
N GLU A 48 14.72 -19.37 20.87
CA GLU A 48 15.07 -19.64 22.27
C GLU A 48 16.50 -20.20 22.38
N SER A 49 16.91 -21.06 21.45
CA SER A 49 18.28 -21.61 21.42
C SER A 49 19.38 -20.57 21.17
N LYS A 50 19.03 -19.40 20.62
CA LYS A 50 19.98 -18.34 20.22
C LYS A 50 19.90 -17.11 21.12
N LEU A 51 18.78 -16.89 21.80
CA LEU A 51 18.53 -15.71 22.61
C LEU A 51 18.82 -15.97 24.09
N THR A 52 19.69 -15.16 24.68
CA THR A 52 19.95 -15.16 26.13
C THR A 52 19.21 -14.04 26.87
N ALA A 53 18.75 -13.02 26.14
CA ALA A 53 18.09 -11.84 26.71
C ALA A 53 16.79 -12.15 27.50
N PRO A 54 15.94 -13.12 27.11
CA PRO A 54 14.75 -13.50 27.90
C PRO A 54 15.04 -14.00 29.31
N LEU A 55 16.27 -14.50 29.56
CA LEU A 55 16.69 -14.98 30.88
C LEU A 55 17.18 -13.85 31.80
N SER A 56 17.24 -12.62 31.32
CA SER A 56 17.74 -11.47 32.08
C SER A 56 16.62 -10.80 32.88
N GLU A 57 16.91 -10.38 34.12
CA GLU A 57 16.03 -9.50 34.89
C GLU A 57 15.76 -8.16 34.19
N ARG A 58 16.62 -7.77 33.25
CA ARG A 58 16.49 -6.55 32.44
C ARG A 58 15.75 -6.78 31.12
N TYR A 59 15.12 -7.92 30.95
CA TYR A 59 14.40 -8.27 29.72
C TYR A 59 13.42 -7.17 29.26
N PRO A 60 12.60 -6.55 30.14
CA PRO A 60 11.69 -5.49 29.72
C PRO A 60 12.41 -4.28 29.11
N GLN A 61 13.55 -3.87 29.67
CA GLN A 61 14.33 -2.73 29.16
C GLN A 61 15.05 -3.09 27.87
N LEU A 62 15.58 -4.31 27.76
CA LEU A 62 16.22 -4.81 26.54
C LEU A 62 15.22 -4.90 25.39
N LEU A 63 14.01 -5.41 25.64
CA LEU A 63 12.94 -5.51 24.67
C LEU A 63 12.43 -4.14 24.23
N ALA A 64 12.22 -3.20 25.17
CA ALA A 64 11.82 -1.83 24.83
C ALA A 64 12.87 -1.16 23.92
N ALA A 65 14.15 -1.26 24.29
CA ALA A 65 15.22 -0.69 23.49
C ALA A 65 15.40 -1.40 22.13
N ALA A 66 15.15 -2.71 22.06
CA ALA A 66 15.15 -3.46 20.81
C ALA A 66 13.99 -3.01 19.90
N ARG A 67 12.78 -2.79 20.44
CA ARG A 67 11.65 -2.22 19.69
C ARG A 67 11.97 -0.83 19.16
N ASP A 68 12.55 0.04 19.99
CA ASP A 68 12.96 1.38 19.56
C ASP A 68 14.02 1.33 18.45
N ARG A 69 14.97 0.40 18.52
CA ARG A 69 16.00 0.21 17.47
C ARG A 69 15.44 -0.42 16.20
N VAL A 70 14.53 -1.39 16.30
CA VAL A 70 13.86 -1.98 15.14
C VAL A 70 12.96 -0.94 14.48
N GLN A 71 12.24 -0.13 15.26
CA GLN A 71 11.43 0.97 14.74
C GLN A 71 12.31 2.08 14.16
N GLY A 72 13.39 2.48 14.84
CA GLY A 72 14.34 3.48 14.35
C GLY A 72 15.11 3.01 13.10
N ARG A 73 15.44 1.72 13.01
CA ARG A 73 16.00 1.09 11.81
C ARG A 73 14.93 0.94 10.74
N ALA A 74 13.68 0.67 11.09
CA ALA A 74 12.58 0.75 10.15
C ALA A 74 12.41 2.19 9.67
N ASP A 75 12.63 3.22 10.49
CA ASP A 75 12.53 4.65 10.14
C ASP A 75 13.75 5.14 9.31
N GLU A 76 14.96 4.64 9.59
CA GLU A 76 16.18 4.91 8.80
C GLU A 76 16.19 4.10 7.50
N SER A 77 15.82 2.82 7.57
CA SER A 77 15.42 2.02 6.41
C SER A 77 14.07 2.45 5.86
N SER A 78 13.37 3.46 6.41
CA SER A 78 12.24 4.13 5.74
C SER A 78 12.73 5.36 4.99
N ARG A 79 13.77 6.01 5.49
CA ARG A 79 14.50 7.05 4.78
C ARG A 79 15.38 6.48 3.66
N GLU A 80 15.79 5.22 3.75
CA GLU A 80 16.58 4.53 2.72
C GLU A 80 15.81 3.36 2.03
N THR A 81 14.68 2.91 2.57
CA THR A 81 13.83 1.82 2.02
C THR A 81 12.32 1.92 2.38
N VAL A 82 11.70 3.10 2.41
CA VAL A 82 10.23 3.22 2.31
C VAL A 82 9.86 4.00 1.04
N ALA A 83 9.90 3.24 -0.04
CA ALA A 83 8.66 2.86 -0.68
C ALA A 83 8.89 1.40 -1.10
N SER A 84 7.87 0.55 -1.11
CA SER A 84 7.82 -0.33 -2.27
C SER A 84 7.90 0.63 -3.46
N PRO A 85 8.94 0.60 -4.31
CA PRO A 85 9.12 1.61 -5.38
C PRO A 85 7.86 1.75 -6.26
N THR A 86 6.96 0.78 -6.14
CA THR A 86 5.67 0.57 -6.78
C THR A 86 4.45 1.19 -6.09
N ARG A 87 4.49 2.02 -5.04
CA ARG A 87 3.24 2.65 -4.48
C ARG A 87 3.39 4.12 -4.08
N ARG A 88 4.28 4.84 -4.76
CA ARG A 88 4.54 6.27 -4.51
C ARG A 88 3.48 7.15 -5.19
N LEU A 89 2.69 7.88 -4.41
CA LEU A 89 1.81 8.94 -4.93
C LEU A 89 2.60 10.24 -5.19
N LEU A 90 1.95 11.25 -5.78
CA LEU A 90 2.54 12.59 -5.89
C LEU A 90 2.75 13.19 -4.51
N ALA A 91 3.89 13.86 -4.31
CA ALA A 91 4.12 14.62 -3.09
C ALA A 91 3.22 15.86 -3.05
N SER A 92 2.94 16.39 -1.86
CA SER A 92 2.12 17.59 -1.71
C SER A 92 2.65 18.81 -2.49
N ALA A 93 3.96 18.88 -2.74
CA ALA A 93 4.59 19.93 -3.55
C ALA A 93 4.31 19.82 -5.07
N ASP A 94 3.93 18.62 -5.54
CA ASP A 94 3.63 18.35 -6.95
C ASP A 94 2.12 18.31 -7.23
N LEU A 95 1.29 18.37 -6.18
CA LEU A 95 -0.15 18.46 -6.30
C LEU A 95 -0.58 19.88 -6.69
N PRO A 96 -1.67 20.06 -7.46
CA PRO A 96 -2.19 21.38 -7.73
C PRO A 96 -2.64 22.10 -6.46
N ASP A 97 -2.52 23.42 -6.44
CA ASP A 97 -2.90 24.25 -5.30
C ASP A 97 -4.34 23.98 -4.84
N GLY A 98 -4.50 23.77 -3.52
CA GLY A 98 -5.80 23.53 -2.90
C GLY A 98 -6.33 22.10 -3.04
N PHE A 99 -5.59 21.19 -3.69
CA PHE A 99 -5.95 19.79 -3.75
C PHE A 99 -5.29 18.97 -2.64
N VAL A 100 -6.08 18.09 -2.04
CA VAL A 100 -5.63 17.08 -1.09
C VAL A 100 -6.29 15.78 -1.50
N TYR A 101 -5.53 14.68 -1.44
CA TYR A 101 -6.09 13.36 -1.70
C TYR A 101 -7.26 13.05 -0.74
N PRO A 102 -8.36 12.47 -1.24
CA PRO A 102 -9.45 12.01 -0.38
C PRO A 102 -8.93 10.99 0.65
N PRO A 103 -9.34 11.07 1.94
CA PRO A 103 -8.89 10.12 2.96
C PRO A 103 -9.15 8.65 2.60
N LEU A 104 -10.28 8.37 1.93
CA LEU A 104 -10.61 7.01 1.47
C LEU A 104 -9.64 6.52 0.39
N PHE A 105 -9.20 7.39 -0.53
CA PHE A 105 -8.19 7.04 -1.54
C PHE A 105 -6.86 6.68 -0.89
N LEU A 106 -6.39 7.48 0.07
CA LEU A 106 -5.18 7.18 0.82
C LEU A 106 -5.30 5.82 1.53
N ARG A 107 -6.46 5.54 2.14
CA ARG A 107 -6.71 4.26 2.81
C ARG A 107 -6.65 3.06 1.86
N VAL A 108 -7.21 3.19 0.66
CA VAL A 108 -7.17 2.14 -0.38
C VAL A 108 -5.73 1.85 -0.81
N VAL A 109 -4.92 2.90 -1.03
CA VAL A 109 -3.50 2.75 -1.39
C VAL A 109 -2.69 2.12 -0.26
N GLU A 110 -2.92 2.54 1.00
CA GLU A 110 -2.29 1.95 2.19
C GLU A 110 -2.59 0.45 2.34
N LEU A 111 -3.85 0.06 2.09
CA LEU A 111 -4.28 -1.35 2.13
C LEU A 111 -3.75 -2.16 0.94
N GLY A 112 -3.19 -1.51 -0.07
CA GLY A 112 -2.67 -2.16 -1.26
C GLY A 112 -3.70 -2.63 -2.26
N LEU A 113 -4.92 -2.09 -2.19
CA LEU A 113 -6.01 -2.34 -3.12
C LEU A 113 -5.81 -1.51 -4.39
N VAL A 114 -4.69 -1.75 -5.08
CA VAL A 114 -4.25 -0.97 -6.24
C VAL A 114 -4.49 -1.67 -7.57
N GLU A 115 -4.69 -2.98 -7.57
CA GLU A 115 -5.12 -3.74 -8.75
C GLU A 115 -6.59 -4.12 -8.53
N LEU A 116 -7.46 -3.43 -9.26
CA LEU A 116 -8.91 -3.63 -9.30
C LEU A 116 -9.30 -3.94 -10.75
N GLU A 117 -8.62 -4.91 -11.38
CA GLU A 117 -8.73 -5.20 -12.82
C GLU A 117 -10.19 -5.23 -13.26
N PRO A 118 -10.62 -4.38 -14.21
CA PRO A 118 -9.79 -3.74 -15.25
C PRO A 118 -9.12 -2.42 -14.84
N TRP A 119 -9.35 -1.91 -13.63
CA TRP A 119 -8.72 -0.69 -13.11
C TRP A 119 -7.41 -0.96 -12.36
N SER A 120 -6.43 -0.09 -12.54
CA SER A 120 -5.16 -0.13 -11.82
C SER A 120 -4.80 1.27 -11.34
N ILE A 121 -4.57 1.42 -10.03
CA ILE A 121 -4.19 2.70 -9.41
C ILE A 121 -2.77 3.07 -9.84
N LEU A 122 -2.63 4.29 -10.37
CA LEU A 122 -1.35 4.81 -10.82
C LEU A 122 -0.45 5.20 -9.65
N HIS A 123 0.81 4.82 -9.75
CA HIS A 123 1.84 5.15 -8.75
C HIS A 123 3.23 5.24 -9.39
N GLY A 124 4.19 5.81 -8.67
CA GLY A 124 5.59 5.93 -9.08
C GLY A 124 5.74 6.64 -10.42
N GLU A 125 6.60 6.12 -11.28
CA GLU A 125 6.86 6.72 -12.60
C GLU A 125 5.63 6.69 -13.52
N GLN A 126 4.74 5.69 -13.40
CA GLN A 126 3.53 5.63 -14.22
C GLN A 126 2.61 6.81 -13.92
N LEU A 127 2.44 7.15 -12.65
CA LEU A 127 1.68 8.33 -12.24
C LEU A 127 2.32 9.61 -12.75
N ILE A 128 3.64 9.77 -12.56
CA ILE A 128 4.37 10.98 -12.99
C ILE A 128 4.26 11.20 -14.51
N ASN A 129 4.49 10.13 -15.29
CA ASN A 129 4.41 10.20 -16.75
C ASN A 129 2.99 10.49 -17.22
N ARG A 130 1.97 9.91 -16.56
CA ARG A 130 0.56 10.17 -16.89
C ARG A 130 0.15 11.60 -16.57
N VAL A 131 0.56 12.13 -15.42
CA VAL A 131 0.31 13.53 -15.03
C VAL A 131 0.88 14.48 -16.08
N ARG A 132 2.13 14.26 -16.51
CA ARG A 132 2.76 15.07 -17.56
C ARG A 132 2.00 14.97 -18.88
N GLY A 133 1.72 13.75 -19.33
CA GLY A 133 1.02 13.51 -20.60
C GLY A 133 -0.36 14.16 -20.65
N ILE A 134 -1.17 14.01 -19.59
CA ILE A 134 -2.49 14.62 -19.49
C ILE A 134 -2.39 16.14 -19.48
N ARG A 135 -1.40 16.71 -18.78
CA ARG A 135 -1.19 18.16 -18.75
C ARG A 135 -0.82 18.73 -20.12
N ASP A 136 -0.01 18.00 -20.88
CA ASP A 136 0.40 18.40 -22.23
C ASP A 136 -0.77 18.30 -23.23
N ARG A 137 -1.61 17.25 -23.12
CA ARG A 137 -2.77 17.03 -24.01
C ARG A 137 -3.97 17.91 -23.67
N TYR A 138 -4.24 18.12 -22.38
CA TYR A 138 -5.41 18.82 -21.89
C TYR A 138 -5.03 20.02 -20.99
N PRO A 139 -4.27 21.01 -21.49
CA PRO A 139 -3.72 22.10 -20.68
C PRO A 139 -4.79 23.03 -20.06
N GLN A 140 -6.02 23.00 -20.60
CA GLN A 140 -7.16 23.78 -20.08
C GLN A 140 -7.89 23.08 -18.93
N ARG A 141 -7.57 21.81 -18.67
CA ARG A 141 -8.19 21.02 -17.60
C ARG A 141 -7.30 21.00 -16.36
N LYS A 142 -7.92 20.92 -15.17
CA LYS A 142 -7.22 20.74 -13.89
C LYS A 142 -7.47 19.34 -13.37
N LEU A 143 -6.83 18.36 -14.01
CA LEU A 143 -7.00 16.94 -13.71
C LEU A 143 -5.79 16.38 -12.96
N VAL A 144 -6.06 15.56 -11.95
CA VAL A 144 -5.04 14.73 -11.30
C VAL A 144 -5.39 13.26 -11.56
N PRO A 145 -4.70 12.57 -12.48
CA PRO A 145 -4.97 11.15 -12.74
C PRO A 145 -4.59 10.32 -11.52
N PHE A 146 -5.37 9.27 -11.25
CA PHE A 146 -5.10 8.36 -10.14
C PHE A 146 -5.32 6.89 -10.47
N ALA A 147 -6.06 6.54 -11.53
CA ALA A 147 -6.19 5.16 -11.99
C ALA A 147 -6.28 5.11 -13.52
N ARG A 148 -5.84 3.99 -14.10
CA ARG A 148 -6.00 3.68 -15.53
C ARG A 148 -6.83 2.41 -15.69
N ARG A 149 -7.53 2.28 -16.80
CA ARG A 149 -8.02 0.98 -17.27
C ARG A 149 -6.92 0.25 -18.03
N VAL A 150 -6.95 -1.08 -18.00
CA VAL A 150 -5.94 -1.93 -18.68
C VAL A 150 -6.37 -2.38 -20.06
N ASP A 151 -7.68 -2.43 -20.31
CA ASP A 151 -8.31 -2.93 -21.52
C ASP A 151 -8.64 -1.83 -22.56
N ARG A 152 -8.58 -0.56 -22.13
CA ARG A 152 -8.77 0.63 -22.96
C ARG A 152 -8.01 1.82 -22.39
N ASP A 153 -7.84 2.87 -23.19
CA ASP A 153 -7.06 4.07 -22.85
C ASP A 153 -7.77 5.03 -21.87
N ASP A 154 -8.64 4.51 -21.01
CA ASP A 154 -9.39 5.32 -20.06
C ASP A 154 -8.58 5.60 -18.78
N VAL A 155 -8.75 6.80 -18.24
CA VAL A 155 -8.06 7.27 -17.04
C VAL A 155 -9.05 7.96 -16.10
N ALA A 156 -9.07 7.50 -14.86
CA ALA A 156 -9.81 8.17 -13.80
C ALA A 156 -8.96 9.31 -13.22
N CYS A 157 -9.56 10.50 -13.17
CA CYS A 157 -8.93 11.73 -12.70
C CYS A 157 -9.78 12.43 -11.65
N PHE A 158 -9.14 13.02 -10.64
CA PHE A 158 -9.77 14.06 -9.83
C PHE A 158 -9.87 15.35 -10.63
N ASP A 159 -11.06 15.96 -10.67
CA ASP A 159 -11.34 17.19 -11.40
C ASP A 159 -11.49 18.37 -10.45
N LEU A 160 -10.51 19.27 -10.47
CA LEU A 160 -10.45 20.42 -9.57
C LEU A 160 -11.25 21.62 -10.10
N ALA A 161 -11.89 21.52 -11.28
CA ALA A 161 -12.65 22.62 -11.87
C ALA A 161 -14.07 22.76 -11.30
N THR A 162 -14.68 21.67 -10.81
CA THR A 162 -16.03 21.68 -10.21
C THR A 162 -15.96 21.72 -8.68
N THR A 163 -15.58 20.60 -8.07
CA THR A 163 -15.27 20.45 -6.65
C THR A 163 -14.08 19.51 -6.55
N ALA A 164 -13.14 19.74 -5.64
CA ALA A 164 -11.94 18.92 -5.51
C ALA A 164 -12.19 17.42 -5.18
N SER A 165 -13.47 17.02 -5.08
CA SER A 165 -13.92 15.63 -4.89
C SER A 165 -14.31 14.93 -6.20
N THR A 166 -14.77 15.64 -7.24
CA THR A 166 -15.36 15.01 -8.44
C THR A 166 -14.34 14.13 -9.16
N VAL A 167 -14.77 12.93 -9.55
CA VAL A 167 -13.98 12.03 -10.42
C VAL A 167 -14.52 12.09 -11.84
N ARG A 168 -13.62 12.19 -12.82
CA ARG A 168 -13.91 12.14 -14.26
C ARG A 168 -13.16 10.98 -14.89
N ILE A 169 -13.84 10.23 -15.76
CA ILE A 169 -13.21 9.24 -16.63
C ILE A 169 -12.96 9.88 -17.99
N ILE A 170 -11.70 9.95 -18.39
CA ILE A 170 -11.31 10.49 -19.70
C ILE A 170 -10.65 9.43 -20.57
N GLU A 171 -10.82 9.54 -21.88
CA GLU A 171 -9.91 8.92 -22.85
C GLU A 171 -8.57 9.66 -22.83
N ASP A 172 -7.47 9.02 -22.48
CA ASP A 172 -6.17 9.70 -22.35
C ASP A 172 -5.68 10.30 -23.66
N PHE A 173 -6.02 9.67 -24.78
CA PHE A 173 -5.62 10.09 -26.13
C PHE A 173 -6.80 10.60 -26.96
N GLY A 174 -7.95 10.85 -26.34
CA GLY A 174 -9.14 11.39 -27.01
C GLY A 174 -8.97 12.86 -27.43
N GLU A 175 -9.81 13.30 -28.36
CA GLU A 175 -9.80 14.69 -28.82
C GLU A 175 -10.20 15.65 -27.67
N PRO A 176 -9.43 16.75 -27.43
CA PRO A 176 -9.79 17.72 -26.41
C PRO A 176 -11.19 18.31 -26.62
N GLY A 177 -12.02 18.25 -25.57
CA GLY A 177 -13.44 18.60 -25.58
C GLY A 177 -14.39 17.40 -25.69
N PHE A 178 -13.90 16.26 -26.16
CA PHE A 178 -14.67 15.02 -26.35
C PHE A 178 -14.14 13.85 -25.50
N GLU A 179 -13.07 14.08 -24.73
CA GLU A 179 -12.38 13.07 -23.95
C GLU A 179 -13.20 12.52 -22.77
N LEU A 180 -14.24 13.22 -22.34
CA LEU A 180 -15.01 12.87 -21.13
C LEU A 180 -16.07 11.78 -21.42
N PHE A 181 -15.96 10.65 -20.75
CA PHE A 181 -16.94 9.56 -20.85
C PHE A 181 -17.93 9.54 -19.69
N GLU A 182 -17.42 9.64 -18.47
CA GLU A 182 -18.21 9.39 -17.26
C GLU A 182 -17.74 10.28 -16.10
N SER A 183 -18.61 10.46 -15.12
CA SER A 183 -18.28 11.21 -13.91
C SER A 183 -18.98 10.68 -12.67
N TYR A 184 -18.28 10.80 -11.55
CA TYR A 184 -18.77 10.46 -10.23
C TYR A 184 -18.63 11.66 -9.30
N ASP A 185 -19.55 11.80 -8.35
CA ASP A 185 -19.56 12.91 -7.38
C ASP A 185 -18.30 12.94 -6.51
N ASP A 186 -17.76 11.76 -6.20
CA ASP A 186 -16.55 11.57 -5.41
C ASP A 186 -15.79 10.27 -5.71
N PHE A 187 -14.68 10.06 -4.99
CA PHE A 187 -13.88 8.84 -5.05
C PHE A 187 -14.66 7.57 -4.64
N ALA A 188 -15.61 7.67 -3.70
CA ALA A 188 -16.37 6.51 -3.24
C ALA A 188 -17.33 6.02 -4.33
N GLY A 189 -17.96 6.96 -5.05
CA GLY A 189 -18.77 6.65 -6.23
C GLY A 189 -17.96 5.94 -7.32
N TRP A 190 -16.76 6.45 -7.63
CA TRP A 190 -15.85 5.77 -8.55
C TRP A 190 -15.42 4.39 -8.05
N LEU A 191 -15.04 4.26 -6.77
CA LEU A 191 -14.58 2.99 -6.21
C LEU A 191 -15.68 1.91 -6.26
N HIS A 192 -16.93 2.30 -6.00
CA HIS A 192 -18.05 1.37 -6.14
C HIS A 192 -18.17 0.87 -7.58
N ALA A 193 -18.10 1.76 -8.57
CA ALA A 193 -18.14 1.37 -9.98
C ALA A 193 -16.95 0.49 -10.37
N ALA A 194 -15.72 0.85 -9.95
CA ALA A 194 -14.52 0.06 -10.22
C ALA A 194 -14.59 -1.36 -9.65
N VAL A 195 -15.23 -1.55 -8.48
CA VAL A 195 -15.48 -2.89 -7.91
C VAL A 195 -16.53 -3.66 -8.70
N GLN A 196 -17.57 -2.99 -9.23
CA GLN A 196 -18.53 -3.65 -10.13
C GLN A 196 -17.86 -4.08 -11.44
N ASP A 197 -17.07 -3.19 -12.05
CA ASP A 197 -16.28 -3.50 -13.25
C ASP A 197 -15.37 -4.71 -13.01
N LEU A 198 -14.75 -4.81 -11.82
CA LEU A 198 -13.93 -5.97 -11.46
C LEU A 198 -14.72 -7.27 -11.42
N ILE A 199 -15.93 -7.25 -10.85
CA ILE A 199 -16.78 -8.44 -10.79
C ILE A 199 -17.18 -8.86 -12.21
N GLU A 200 -17.58 -7.90 -13.05
CA GLU A 200 -17.99 -8.14 -14.42
C GLU A 200 -16.84 -8.60 -15.34
N PHE A 201 -15.60 -8.19 -15.05
CA PHE A 201 -14.43 -8.56 -15.86
C PHE A 201 -13.95 -10.00 -15.63
N GLU A 202 -14.29 -10.60 -14.49
CA GLU A 202 -13.98 -11.99 -14.16
C GLU A 202 -15.02 -13.00 -14.71
N GLU A 203 -16.15 -12.51 -15.26
CA GLU A 203 -17.21 -13.34 -15.89
C GLU A 203 -16.98 -13.59 -17.39
#